data_AF-A0A062I1E4-F1
#
_entry.id   AF-A0A062I1E4-F1
#
_cell.length_a   1.000
_cell.length_b   1.000
_cell.length_c   1.000
_cell.angle_alpha   90.00
_cell.angle_beta   90.00
_cell.angle_gamma   90.00
#
_symmetry.space_group_name_H-M   'P 1'
#
loop_
_entity.id
_entity.type
_entity.pdbx_description
1 polymer ?
#
loop_
_entity_poly.entity_id
_entity_poly.type
_entity_poly.pdbx_seq_one_letter_code
_entity_poly.pdbx_strand_id
1 'polypeptide(L)'
;LIASLRTVYAAQFNKQFPATGESAIPLSVVEQIALKTLVGVQQNQFNNALGRLLTAGGRFMPSFAEFRTWCIGESWMSPEEAWSRACKFTTDRSVVITQITKYALDEVMYLIEAGQMRAAQDNFFGTYNVMVAKAQLKGRQQEFYTPPLQLEHKEPKHVPVSNDEAQKHLKSLMERLKINGRKPAPVQKLEAKEKEPELIKELGPDPFDNPHEYAEMCRREGMPIPRNILQLIDGANV
;
A
#
# COMPACT_ATOMS: atom_id res chain seq x y z
N LEU A 1 -34.68 3.93 -22.93
CA LEU A 1 -34.42 2.54 -23.39
C LEU A 1 -35.48 2.03 -24.35
N ILE A 2 -36.73 1.81 -23.91
CA ILE A 2 -37.78 1.20 -24.76
C ILE A 2 -37.99 1.97 -26.06
N ALA A 3 -38.03 3.31 -26.01
CA ALA A 3 -38.08 4.14 -27.21
C ALA A 3 -36.91 3.84 -28.18
N SER A 4 -35.68 3.80 -27.66
CA SER A 4 -34.48 3.47 -28.45
C SER A 4 -34.55 2.07 -29.07
N LEU A 5 -35.02 1.06 -28.32
CA LEU A 5 -35.22 -0.30 -28.84
C LEU A 5 -36.28 -0.34 -29.93
N ARG A 6 -37.38 0.42 -29.79
CA ARG A 6 -38.40 0.54 -30.84
C ARG A 6 -37.87 1.20 -32.10
N THR A 7 -36.96 2.16 -31.98
CA THR A 7 -36.38 2.85 -33.15
C THR A 7 -35.33 2.00 -33.86
N VAL A 8 -34.40 1.38 -33.12
CA VAL A 8 -33.26 0.64 -33.71
C VAL A 8 -33.66 -0.79 -34.09
N TYR A 9 -34.56 -1.42 -33.32
CA TYR A 9 -34.90 -2.84 -33.42
C TYR A 9 -36.39 -3.11 -33.66
N ALA A 10 -37.11 -2.20 -34.34
CA ALA A 10 -38.57 -2.22 -34.50
C ALA A 10 -39.17 -3.60 -34.77
N ALA A 11 -38.64 -4.34 -35.76
CA ALA A 11 -39.15 -5.64 -36.15
C ALA A 11 -38.98 -6.71 -35.06
N GLN A 12 -37.83 -6.74 -34.38
CA GLN A 12 -37.55 -7.70 -33.31
C GLN A 12 -38.32 -7.35 -32.04
N PHE A 13 -38.41 -6.05 -31.73
CA PHE A 13 -39.19 -5.54 -30.60
C PHE A 13 -40.66 -5.93 -30.72
N ASN A 14 -41.29 -5.70 -31.88
CA ASN A 14 -42.69 -6.04 -32.10
C ASN A 14 -42.94 -7.56 -32.13
N LYS A 15 -41.92 -8.36 -32.47
CA LYS A 15 -42.00 -9.83 -32.42
C LYS A 15 -41.95 -10.35 -30.98
N GLN A 16 -41.12 -9.77 -30.12
CA GLN A 16 -41.03 -10.15 -28.70
C GLN A 16 -42.16 -9.55 -27.85
N PHE A 17 -42.61 -8.35 -28.19
CA PHE A 17 -43.64 -7.60 -27.47
C PHE A 17 -44.72 -7.13 -28.45
N PRO A 18 -45.59 -8.05 -28.92
CA PRO A 18 -46.65 -7.70 -29.86
C PRO A 18 -47.66 -6.76 -29.20
N ALA A 19 -48.04 -5.71 -29.93
CA ALA A 19 -49.00 -4.70 -29.46
C ALA A 19 -50.47 -5.10 -29.65
N THR A 20 -50.73 -6.11 -30.50
CA THR A 20 -52.07 -6.56 -30.89
C THR A 20 -52.12 -8.09 -30.99
N GLY A 21 -53.31 -8.67 -30.81
CA GLY A 21 -53.56 -10.12 -30.86
C GLY A 21 -53.75 -10.78 -29.48
N GLU A 22 -53.98 -12.10 -29.46
CA GLU A 22 -54.23 -12.87 -28.23
C GLU A 22 -53.03 -12.90 -27.27
N SER A 23 -51.82 -12.74 -27.80
CA SER A 23 -50.57 -12.65 -27.02
C SER A 23 -50.08 -11.22 -26.82
N ALA A 24 -50.95 -10.21 -26.99
CA ALA A 24 -50.56 -8.81 -26.87
C ALA A 24 -50.01 -8.50 -25.47
N ILE A 25 -48.86 -7.85 -25.42
CA ILE A 25 -48.22 -7.41 -24.19
C ILE A 25 -48.37 -5.88 -24.11
N PRO A 26 -49.17 -5.35 -23.16
CA PRO A 26 -49.29 -3.92 -22.98
C PRO A 26 -47.94 -3.27 -22.71
N LEU A 27 -47.72 -2.08 -23.27
CA LEU A 27 -46.44 -1.37 -23.12
C LEU A 27 -46.09 -1.11 -21.65
N SER A 28 -47.09 -0.90 -20.79
CA SER A 28 -46.92 -0.75 -19.34
C SER A 28 -46.29 -1.99 -18.68
N VAL A 29 -46.59 -3.20 -19.17
CA VAL A 29 -45.98 -4.44 -18.68
C VAL A 29 -44.51 -4.50 -19.10
N VAL A 30 -44.19 -4.11 -20.34
CA VAL A 30 -42.81 -4.03 -20.84
C VAL A 30 -42.00 -3.01 -20.04
N GLU A 31 -42.58 -1.85 -19.73
CA GLU A 31 -41.99 -0.84 -18.84
C GLU A 31 -41.71 -1.40 -17.45
N GLN A 32 -42.65 -2.13 -16.85
CA GLN A 32 -42.43 -2.76 -15.55
C GLN A 32 -41.32 -3.82 -15.58
N ILE A 33 -41.23 -4.62 -16.65
CA ILE A 33 -40.15 -5.61 -16.80
C ILE A 33 -38.80 -4.91 -16.90
N ALA A 34 -38.71 -3.87 -17.73
CA ALA A 34 -37.48 -3.07 -17.87
C ALA A 34 -37.08 -2.45 -16.53
N LEU A 35 -38.03 -1.82 -15.81
CA LEU A 35 -37.79 -1.22 -14.50
C LEU A 35 -37.27 -2.24 -13.49
N LYS A 36 -37.95 -3.40 -13.36
CA LYS A 36 -37.54 -4.47 -12.44
C LYS A 36 -36.16 -5.03 -12.77
N THR A 37 -35.83 -5.16 -14.05
CA THR A 37 -34.54 -5.71 -14.48
C THR A 37 -33.41 -4.72 -14.24
N LEU A 38 -33.66 -3.42 -14.45
CA LEU A 38 -32.65 -2.36 -14.32
C LEU A 38 -32.57 -1.74 -12.93
N VAL A 39 -33.22 -2.33 -11.92
CA VAL A 39 -33.06 -1.91 -10.53
C VAL A 39 -31.58 -1.93 -10.13
N GLY A 40 -31.13 -0.84 -9.53
CA GLY A 40 -29.76 -0.67 -9.04
C GLY A 40 -28.74 -0.23 -10.09
N VAL A 41 -29.14 -0.05 -11.36
CA VAL A 41 -28.27 0.52 -12.39
C VAL A 41 -28.16 2.04 -12.20
N GLN A 42 -26.94 2.56 -12.17
CA GLN A 42 -26.72 4.01 -12.07
C GLN A 42 -26.92 4.72 -13.42
N GLN A 43 -27.23 6.03 -13.38
CA GLN A 43 -27.52 6.80 -14.58
C GLN A 43 -26.34 6.85 -15.57
N ASN A 44 -25.10 6.95 -15.09
CA ASN A 44 -23.91 6.94 -15.94
C ASN A 44 -23.71 5.58 -16.63
N GLN A 45 -23.87 4.49 -15.88
CA GLN A 45 -23.83 3.12 -16.39
C GLN A 45 -24.88 2.89 -17.48
N PHE A 46 -26.10 3.38 -17.23
CA PHE A 46 -27.18 3.32 -18.21
C PHE A 46 -26.84 4.12 -19.48
N ASN A 47 -26.32 5.35 -19.34
CA ASN A 47 -25.98 6.20 -20.48
C ASN A 47 -24.85 5.59 -21.33
N ASN A 48 -23.84 5.00 -20.71
CA ASN A 48 -22.74 4.32 -21.41
C ASN A 48 -23.25 3.13 -22.23
N ALA A 49 -24.02 2.24 -21.59
CA ALA A 49 -24.63 1.10 -22.27
C ALA A 49 -25.61 1.52 -23.37
N LEU A 50 -26.31 2.64 -23.19
CA LEU A 50 -27.17 3.23 -24.22
C LEU A 50 -26.36 3.77 -25.40
N GLY A 51 -25.21 4.42 -25.14
CA GLY A 51 -24.28 4.86 -26.18
C GLY A 51 -23.80 3.67 -27.02
N ARG A 52 -23.45 2.55 -26.37
CA ARG A 52 -23.14 1.30 -27.05
C ARG A 52 -24.32 0.75 -27.84
N LEU A 53 -25.52 0.70 -27.28
CA LEU A 53 -26.72 0.21 -27.99
C LEU A 53 -26.93 0.98 -29.31
N LEU A 54 -26.75 2.30 -29.28
CA LEU A 54 -26.94 3.17 -30.44
C LEU A 54 -25.78 3.08 -31.44
N THR A 55 -24.55 2.88 -30.97
CA THR A 55 -23.34 2.86 -31.82
C THR A 55 -23.07 1.48 -32.40
N ALA A 56 -23.21 0.44 -31.58
CA ALA A 56 -22.85 -0.93 -31.94
C ALA A 56 -23.84 -1.57 -32.93
N GLY A 57 -25.05 -1.02 -33.08
CA GLY A 57 -26.03 -1.42 -34.09
C GLY A 57 -26.11 -2.94 -34.29
N GLY A 58 -26.06 -3.70 -33.18
CA GLY A 58 -25.87 -5.15 -33.23
C GLY A 58 -26.95 -5.82 -34.07
N ARG A 59 -26.67 -6.94 -34.71
CA ARG A 59 -27.62 -7.65 -35.61
C ARG A 59 -28.92 -8.09 -34.89
N PHE A 60 -28.86 -8.19 -33.56
CA PHE A 60 -29.95 -8.65 -32.70
C PHE A 60 -30.22 -7.68 -31.56
N MET A 61 -31.48 -7.54 -31.19
CA MET A 61 -31.93 -6.75 -30.05
C MET A 61 -31.51 -7.45 -28.76
N PRO A 62 -30.78 -6.77 -27.85
CA PRO A 62 -30.47 -7.34 -26.56
C PRO A 62 -31.73 -7.47 -25.70
N SER A 63 -31.81 -8.53 -24.91
CA SER A 63 -32.78 -8.63 -23.82
C SER A 63 -32.52 -7.60 -22.73
N PHE A 64 -33.51 -7.31 -21.87
CA PHE A 64 -33.30 -6.40 -20.74
C PHE A 64 -32.21 -6.90 -19.76
N ALA A 65 -32.05 -8.22 -19.64
CA ALA A 65 -30.99 -8.81 -18.82
C ALA A 65 -29.60 -8.59 -19.42
N GLU A 66 -29.43 -8.75 -20.73
CA GLU A 66 -28.18 -8.44 -21.43
C GLU A 66 -27.88 -6.94 -21.41
N PHE A 67 -28.90 -6.10 -21.59
CA PHE A 67 -28.69 -4.66 -21.47
C PHE A 67 -28.21 -4.27 -20.05
N ARG A 68 -28.75 -4.93 -19.01
CA ARG A 68 -28.28 -4.77 -17.64
C ARG A 68 -26.82 -5.18 -17.47
N THR A 69 -26.38 -6.27 -18.09
CA THR A 69 -24.96 -6.69 -18.00
C THR A 69 -24.04 -5.68 -18.67
N TRP A 70 -24.47 -5.03 -19.76
CA TRP A 70 -23.70 -3.96 -20.39
C TRP A 70 -23.56 -2.73 -19.49
N CYS A 71 -24.64 -2.36 -18.78
CA CYS A 71 -24.61 -1.25 -17.82
C CYS A 71 -23.56 -1.49 -16.71
N ILE A 72 -23.46 -2.73 -16.21
CA ILE A 72 -22.57 -3.07 -15.09
C ILE A 72 -21.14 -3.34 -15.58
N GLY A 73 -21.01 -4.07 -16.70
CA GLY A 73 -19.75 -4.61 -17.20
C GLY A 73 -18.80 -3.57 -17.79
N GLU A 74 -19.29 -2.47 -18.34
CA GLU A 74 -18.42 -1.42 -18.92
C GLU A 74 -17.76 -0.52 -17.88
N SER A 75 -18.17 -0.60 -16.61
CA SER A 75 -17.64 0.30 -15.57
C SER A 75 -16.34 -0.18 -14.90
N TRP A 76 -15.92 -1.42 -15.17
CA TRP A 76 -14.75 -2.03 -14.51
C TRP A 76 -13.75 -2.58 -15.52
N MET A 77 -12.49 -2.22 -15.32
CA MET A 77 -11.35 -2.76 -16.06
C MET A 77 -11.29 -4.30 -16.00
N SER A 78 -10.92 -4.96 -17.10
CA SER A 78 -10.75 -6.42 -17.11
C SER A 78 -9.58 -6.87 -16.22
N PRO A 79 -9.57 -8.11 -15.71
CA PRO A 79 -8.45 -8.62 -14.91
C PRO A 79 -7.10 -8.55 -15.64
N GLU A 80 -7.09 -8.80 -16.96
CA GLU A 80 -5.89 -8.75 -17.79
C GLU A 80 -5.38 -7.32 -17.97
N GLU A 81 -6.28 -6.36 -18.20
CA GLU A 81 -5.91 -4.95 -18.30
C GLU A 81 -5.41 -4.43 -16.94
N ALA A 82 -6.10 -4.81 -15.84
CA ALA A 82 -5.69 -4.46 -14.49
C ALA A 82 -4.31 -5.03 -14.15
N TRP A 83 -4.04 -6.27 -14.52
CA TRP A 83 -2.73 -6.91 -14.32
C TRP A 83 -1.63 -6.25 -15.15
N SER A 84 -1.89 -5.97 -16.44
CA SER A 84 -0.93 -5.28 -17.30
C SER A 84 -0.54 -3.91 -16.71
N ARG A 85 -1.52 -3.15 -16.22
CA ARG A 85 -1.26 -1.87 -15.55
C ARG A 85 -0.55 -2.04 -14.21
N ALA A 86 -0.88 -3.08 -13.43
CA ALA A 86 -0.20 -3.39 -12.17
C ALA A 86 1.29 -3.70 -12.40
N CYS A 87 1.63 -4.51 -13.41
CA CYS A 87 3.02 -4.78 -13.78
C CYS A 87 3.76 -3.53 -14.29
N LYS A 88 3.08 -2.61 -14.97
CA LYS A 88 3.69 -1.33 -15.33
C LYS A 88 3.93 -0.47 -14.09
N PHE A 89 3.00 -0.49 -13.14
CA PHE A 89 3.08 0.25 -11.88
C PHE A 89 4.24 -0.21 -10.99
N THR A 90 4.57 -1.51 -11.00
CA THR A 90 5.74 -2.01 -10.25
C THR A 90 7.05 -1.46 -10.76
N THR A 91 7.13 -1.14 -12.06
CA THR A 91 8.32 -0.53 -12.68
C THR A 91 8.28 0.99 -12.59
N ASP A 92 7.11 1.60 -12.80
CA ASP A 92 6.90 3.04 -12.80
C ASP A 92 5.69 3.41 -11.94
N ARG A 93 5.95 4.01 -10.77
CA ARG A 93 4.91 4.39 -9.81
C ARG A 93 4.07 5.59 -10.24
N SER A 94 4.39 6.24 -11.36
CA SER A 94 3.56 7.31 -11.94
C SER A 94 2.34 6.78 -12.69
N VAL A 95 2.32 5.48 -13.04
CA VAL A 95 1.23 4.86 -13.78
C VAL A 95 -0.06 4.90 -12.97
N VAL A 96 -1.13 5.42 -13.58
CA VAL A 96 -2.43 5.49 -12.93
C VAL A 96 -3.08 4.10 -12.90
N ILE A 97 -3.27 3.58 -11.70
CA ILE A 97 -3.98 2.32 -11.43
C ILE A 97 -5.19 2.55 -10.52
N THR A 98 -6.06 1.55 -10.42
CA THR A 98 -7.27 1.66 -9.61
C THR A 98 -7.04 1.17 -8.18
N GLN A 99 -7.88 1.57 -7.23
CA GLN A 99 -7.74 1.17 -5.83
C GLN A 99 -7.77 -0.35 -5.66
N ILE A 100 -8.65 -1.04 -6.40
CA ILE A 100 -8.75 -2.50 -6.39
C ILE A 100 -7.51 -3.13 -7.03
N THR A 101 -7.01 -2.57 -8.14
CA THR A 101 -5.76 -3.01 -8.77
C THR A 101 -4.58 -2.92 -7.79
N LYS A 102 -4.45 -1.80 -7.07
CA LYS A 102 -3.38 -1.60 -6.07
C LYS A 102 -3.50 -2.62 -4.95
N TYR A 103 -4.71 -2.81 -4.42
CA TYR A 103 -4.95 -3.79 -3.35
C TYR A 103 -4.59 -5.20 -3.79
N ALA A 104 -5.06 -5.64 -4.96
CA ALA A 104 -4.74 -6.97 -5.48
C ALA A 104 -3.24 -7.13 -5.80
N LEU A 105 -2.56 -6.06 -6.23
CA LEU A 105 -1.12 -6.05 -6.46
C LEU A 105 -0.34 -6.22 -5.16
N ASP A 106 -0.73 -5.51 -4.09
CA ASP A 106 -0.05 -5.57 -2.80
C ASP A 106 -0.10 -6.98 -2.19
N GLU A 107 -1.23 -7.66 -2.33
CA GLU A 107 -1.39 -9.05 -1.86
C GLU A 107 -0.45 -10.03 -2.59
N VAL A 108 -0.10 -9.78 -3.85
CA VAL A 108 0.74 -10.71 -4.64
C VAL A 108 2.19 -10.24 -4.80
N MET A 109 2.54 -9.08 -4.25
CA MET A 109 3.86 -8.47 -4.46
C MET A 109 5.00 -9.38 -3.99
N TYR A 110 4.80 -10.11 -2.89
CA TYR A 110 5.75 -11.10 -2.39
C TYR A 110 6.04 -12.24 -3.38
N LEU A 111 5.05 -12.64 -4.19
CA LEU A 111 5.22 -13.67 -5.23
C LEU A 111 5.99 -13.12 -6.43
N ILE A 112 5.76 -11.85 -6.78
CA ILE A 112 6.49 -11.16 -7.85
C ILE A 112 7.96 -11.02 -7.48
N GLU A 113 8.25 -10.59 -6.25
CA GLU A 113 9.61 -10.46 -5.72
C GLU A 113 10.34 -11.81 -5.65
N ALA A 114 9.62 -12.90 -5.38
CA ALA A 114 10.13 -14.27 -5.43
C ALA A 114 10.30 -14.83 -6.86
N GLY A 115 9.97 -14.06 -7.91
CA GLY A 115 10.06 -14.48 -9.31
C GLY A 115 8.93 -15.42 -9.78
N GLN A 116 7.92 -15.67 -8.95
CA GLN A 116 6.81 -16.58 -9.24
C GLN A 116 5.67 -15.88 -10.00
N MET A 117 5.97 -15.36 -11.19
CA MET A 117 5.03 -14.51 -11.95
C MET A 117 3.69 -15.18 -12.29
N ARG A 118 3.69 -16.49 -12.60
CA ARG A 118 2.45 -17.22 -12.93
C ARG A 118 1.52 -17.33 -11.71
N ALA A 119 2.07 -17.73 -10.56
CA ALA A 119 1.31 -17.83 -9.32
C ALA A 119 0.83 -16.46 -8.83
N ALA A 120 1.64 -15.41 -9.02
CA ALA A 120 1.24 -14.03 -8.75
C ALA A 120 0.04 -13.60 -9.61
N GLN A 121 0.09 -13.90 -10.92
CA GLN A 121 -1.00 -13.58 -11.84
C GLN A 121 -2.31 -14.29 -11.45
N ASP A 122 -2.25 -15.60 -11.18
CA ASP A 122 -3.46 -16.37 -10.85
C ASP A 122 -4.10 -15.87 -9.54
N ASN A 123 -3.29 -15.59 -8.50
CA ASN A 123 -3.78 -15.01 -7.25
C ASN A 123 -4.31 -13.57 -7.43
N PHE A 124 -3.67 -12.77 -8.28
CA PHE A 124 -4.13 -11.42 -8.60
C PHE A 124 -5.51 -11.46 -9.25
N PHE A 125 -5.71 -12.33 -10.25
CA PHE A 125 -6.96 -12.45 -10.98
C PHE A 125 -8.09 -12.88 -10.03
N GLY A 126 -7.82 -13.86 -9.16
CA GLY A 126 -8.78 -14.29 -8.13
C GLY A 126 -9.17 -13.15 -7.20
N THR A 127 -8.18 -12.47 -6.62
CA THR A 127 -8.40 -11.37 -5.66
C THR A 127 -9.11 -10.19 -6.31
N TYR A 128 -8.68 -9.79 -7.49
CA TYR A 128 -9.27 -8.69 -8.25
C TYR A 128 -10.75 -8.95 -8.57
N ASN A 129 -11.08 -10.13 -9.11
CA ASN A 129 -12.46 -10.49 -9.44
C ASN A 129 -13.37 -10.49 -8.21
N VAL A 130 -12.91 -11.04 -7.08
CA VAL A 130 -13.66 -11.03 -5.82
C VAL A 130 -13.91 -9.60 -5.34
N MET A 131 -12.91 -8.72 -5.42
CA MET A 131 -13.03 -7.34 -4.98
C MET A 131 -13.92 -6.50 -5.89
N VAL A 132 -13.84 -6.70 -7.20
CA VAL A 132 -14.76 -6.08 -8.18
C VAL A 132 -16.19 -6.54 -7.91
N ALA A 133 -16.44 -7.83 -7.72
CA ALA A 133 -17.77 -8.34 -7.39
C ALA A 133 -18.31 -7.73 -6.09
N LYS A 134 -17.49 -7.65 -5.03
CA LYS A 134 -17.85 -6.98 -3.77
C LYS A 134 -18.17 -5.49 -3.97
N ALA A 135 -17.40 -4.78 -4.81
CA ALA A 135 -17.62 -3.37 -5.08
C ALA A 135 -18.90 -3.14 -5.90
N GLN A 136 -19.15 -3.98 -6.89
CA GLN A 136 -20.37 -3.98 -7.70
C GLN A 136 -21.61 -4.26 -6.86
N LEU A 137 -21.57 -5.23 -5.94
CA LEU A 137 -22.67 -5.52 -5.00
C LEU A 137 -22.99 -4.33 -4.09
N LYS A 138 -21.96 -3.54 -3.72
CA LYS A 138 -22.12 -2.33 -2.92
C LYS A 138 -22.52 -1.10 -3.76
N GLY A 139 -22.67 -1.25 -5.07
CA GLY A 139 -22.95 -0.13 -5.98
C GLY A 139 -21.84 0.91 -6.04
N ARG A 140 -20.60 0.55 -5.70
CA ARG A 140 -19.45 1.47 -5.79
C ARG A 140 -19.03 1.62 -7.25
N GLN A 141 -18.46 2.77 -7.57
CA GLN A 141 -17.82 3.01 -8.85
C GLN A 141 -16.32 2.67 -8.75
N GLN A 142 -15.68 2.50 -9.90
CA GLN A 142 -14.24 2.30 -9.96
C GLN A 142 -13.50 3.59 -9.57
N GLU A 143 -12.72 3.52 -8.49
CA GLU A 143 -11.93 4.65 -7.98
C GLU A 143 -10.45 4.48 -8.32
N PHE A 144 -9.79 5.59 -8.69
CA PHE A 144 -8.35 5.61 -8.96
C PHE A 144 -7.54 5.67 -7.66
N TYR A 145 -6.44 4.94 -7.63
CA TYR A 145 -5.53 4.95 -6.48
C TYR A 145 -4.88 6.32 -6.35
N THR A 146 -5.01 6.90 -5.16
CA THR A 146 -4.31 8.14 -4.78
C THR A 146 -3.32 7.80 -3.66
N PRO A 147 -2.01 8.02 -3.86
CA PRO A 147 -1.03 7.79 -2.81
C PRO A 147 -1.37 8.58 -1.54
N PRO A 148 -1.21 7.99 -0.34
CA PRO A 148 -1.44 8.73 0.90
C PRO A 148 -0.45 9.89 1.00
N LEU A 149 -0.96 11.07 1.34
CA LEU A 149 -0.14 12.24 1.61
C LEU A 149 0.80 11.93 2.78
N GLN A 150 2.12 12.00 2.53
CA GLN A 150 3.09 11.96 3.61
C GLN A 150 2.89 13.23 4.46
N LEU A 151 2.44 13.05 5.69
CA LEU A 151 2.41 14.14 6.66
C LEU A 151 3.86 14.52 6.96
N GLU A 152 4.27 15.73 6.57
CA GLU A 152 5.57 16.27 6.96
C GLU A 152 5.64 16.26 8.50
N HIS A 153 6.56 15.46 9.06
CA HIS A 153 6.90 15.53 10.47
C HIS A 153 7.68 16.84 10.68
N LYS A 154 6.95 17.95 10.88
CA LYS A 154 7.55 19.19 11.32
C LYS A 154 7.97 19.00 12.76
N GLU A 155 9.23 18.65 12.99
CA GLU A 155 9.82 18.72 14.32
C GLU A 155 9.52 20.12 14.88
N PRO A 156 8.88 20.23 16.06
CA PRO A 156 8.60 21.52 16.64
C PRO A 156 9.94 22.20 16.93
N LYS A 157 10.27 23.24 16.14
CA LYS A 157 11.44 24.07 16.40
C LYS A 157 11.28 24.64 17.81
N HIS A 158 12.15 24.23 18.72
CA HIS A 158 12.17 24.78 20.07
C HIS A 158 12.53 26.26 20.00
N VAL A 159 11.56 27.13 20.28
CA VAL A 159 11.81 28.56 20.46
C VAL A 159 12.16 28.74 21.94
N PRO A 160 13.41 29.15 22.28
CA PRO A 160 13.78 29.39 23.66
C PRO A 160 12.90 30.51 24.23
N VAL A 161 12.19 30.18 25.30
CA VAL A 161 11.29 31.09 26.00
C VAL A 161 12.12 32.06 26.85
N SER A 162 11.64 33.31 27.00
CA SER A 162 12.30 34.30 27.86
C SER A 162 12.36 33.82 29.32
N ASN A 163 13.39 34.23 30.07
CA ASN A 163 13.62 33.78 31.45
C ASN A 163 12.40 34.07 32.36
N ASP A 164 11.74 35.21 32.17
CA ASP A 164 10.55 35.59 32.94
C ASP A 164 9.35 34.66 32.68
N GLU A 165 9.16 34.24 31.44
CA GLU A 165 8.10 33.32 31.04
C GLU A 165 8.42 31.89 31.50
N ALA A 166 9.68 31.48 31.43
CA ALA A 166 10.14 30.20 31.96
C ALA A 166 9.90 30.09 33.49
N GLN A 167 10.14 31.16 34.24
CA GLN A 167 9.84 31.20 35.68
C GLN A 167 8.33 31.11 35.98
N LYS A 168 7.48 31.75 35.17
CA LYS A 168 6.02 31.63 35.29
C LYS A 168 5.56 30.20 35.01
N HIS A 169 6.08 29.57 33.95
CA HIS A 169 5.77 28.18 33.62
C HIS A 169 6.25 27.23 34.71
N LEU A 170 7.43 27.46 35.28
CA LEU A 170 7.96 26.68 36.39
C LEU A 170 7.08 26.80 37.64
N LYS A 171 6.66 28.02 38.01
CA LYS A 171 5.74 28.25 39.15
C LYS A 171 4.39 27.55 38.93
N SER A 172 3.82 27.67 37.74
CA SER A 172 2.55 26.99 37.39
C SER A 172 2.69 25.46 37.44
N LEU A 173 3.84 24.93 37.00
CA LEU A 173 4.12 23.50 37.07
C LEU A 173 4.29 23.04 38.53
N MET A 174 5.00 23.80 39.37
CA MET A 174 5.17 23.51 40.79
C MET A 174 3.83 23.47 41.53
N GLU A 175 2.91 24.40 41.20
CA GLU A 175 1.56 24.46 41.74
C GLU A 175 0.72 23.24 41.31
N ARG A 176 0.75 22.88 40.01
CA ARG A 176 0.08 21.68 39.48
C ARG A 176 0.58 20.39 40.11
N LEU A 177 1.88 20.30 40.35
CA LEU A 177 2.51 19.13 40.96
C LEU A 177 2.34 19.11 42.49
N LYS A 178 1.70 20.11 43.10
CA LYS A 178 1.47 20.25 44.55
C LYS A 178 2.75 20.08 45.37
N ILE A 179 3.89 20.52 44.84
CA ILE A 179 5.21 20.44 45.49
C ILE A 179 5.37 21.65 46.41
N ASN A 180 4.45 21.83 47.34
CA ASN A 180 4.58 22.83 48.39
C ASN A 180 5.56 22.30 49.44
N GLY A 181 6.86 22.49 49.22
CA GLY A 181 7.88 22.28 50.27
C GLY A 181 9.21 21.62 49.87
N ARG A 182 9.42 21.19 48.62
CA ARG A 182 10.78 20.77 48.22
C ARG A 182 11.62 22.00 47.91
N LYS A 183 12.66 22.23 48.73
CA LYS A 183 13.72 23.19 48.42
C LYS A 183 14.35 22.79 47.07
N PRO A 184 14.51 23.71 46.10
CA PRO A 184 15.20 23.39 44.86
C PRO A 184 16.61 22.89 45.21
N ALA A 185 17.00 21.75 44.65
CA ALA A 185 18.35 21.24 44.82
C ALA A 185 19.33 22.30 44.28
N PRO A 186 20.42 22.60 45.00
CA PRO A 186 21.40 23.56 44.52
C PRO A 186 21.93 23.10 43.16
N VAL A 187 21.94 24.02 42.20
CA VAL A 187 22.40 23.78 40.83
C VAL A 187 23.80 23.19 40.91
N GLN A 188 23.98 21.98 40.37
CA GLN A 188 25.26 21.28 40.41
C GLN A 188 26.25 22.06 39.53
N LYS A 189 27.20 22.75 40.17
CA LYS A 189 28.31 23.38 39.46
C LYS A 189 29.19 22.25 38.94
N LEU A 190 29.29 22.13 37.62
CA LEU A 190 30.21 21.19 36.98
C LEU A 190 31.63 21.72 37.23
N GLU A 191 32.30 21.19 38.24
CA GLU A 191 33.74 21.36 38.39
C GLU A 191 34.43 20.49 37.35
N ALA A 192 35.25 21.11 36.49
CA ALA A 192 36.06 20.39 35.52
C ALA A 192 37.09 19.56 36.29
N LYS A 193 36.83 18.26 36.44
CA LYS A 193 37.86 17.33 36.93
C LYS A 193 38.99 17.31 35.90
N GLU A 194 40.19 17.64 36.35
CA GLU A 194 41.41 17.47 35.56
C GLU A 194 41.50 16.00 35.11
N LYS A 195 41.72 15.81 33.82
CA LYS A 195 41.84 14.49 33.20
C LYS A 195 43.02 13.79 33.88
N GLU A 196 42.78 12.68 34.57
CA GLU A 196 43.86 11.86 35.10
C GLU A 196 44.81 11.50 33.95
N PRO A 197 46.14 11.66 34.11
CA PRO A 197 47.08 11.40 33.04
C PRO A 197 46.95 9.93 32.62
N GLU A 198 46.73 9.72 31.31
CA GLU A 198 46.66 8.39 30.72
C GLU A 198 47.95 7.64 31.08
N LEU A 199 47.86 6.63 31.95
CA LEU A 199 48.96 5.71 32.18
C LEU A 199 49.27 5.06 30.83
N ILE A 200 50.40 5.46 30.24
CA ILE A 200 51.02 4.78 29.12
C ILE A 200 51.42 3.39 29.64
N LYS A 201 50.49 2.45 29.62
CA LYS A 201 50.85 1.04 29.71
C LYS A 201 51.59 0.75 28.42
N GLU A 202 52.91 0.61 28.50
CA GLU A 202 53.70 0.09 27.40
C GLU A 202 53.10 -1.26 27.01
N LEU A 203 52.32 -1.26 25.93
CA LEU A 203 51.78 -2.45 25.33
C LEU A 203 52.99 -3.26 24.88
N GLY A 204 53.12 -4.50 25.34
CA GLY A 204 54.22 -5.37 24.94
C GLY A 204 54.32 -5.52 23.41
N PRO A 205 55.47 -5.98 22.87
CA PRO A 205 55.66 -6.26 21.44
C PRO A 205 54.43 -6.89 20.79
N ASP A 206 54.02 -6.31 19.66
CA ASP A 206 52.82 -6.72 18.95
C ASP A 206 52.96 -8.20 18.52
N PRO A 207 52.02 -9.08 18.92
CA PRO A 207 52.08 -10.50 18.59
C PRO A 207 52.07 -10.81 17.08
N PHE A 208 51.58 -9.89 16.24
CA PHE A 208 51.44 -10.11 14.81
C PHE A 208 52.59 -9.53 13.99
N ASP A 209 53.17 -8.42 14.43
CA ASP A 209 54.34 -7.82 13.77
C ASP A 209 55.65 -8.49 14.21
N ASN A 210 55.78 -8.82 15.50
CA ASN A 210 56.96 -9.51 16.08
C ASN A 210 56.58 -10.81 16.84
N PRO A 211 56.13 -11.88 16.14
CA PRO A 211 55.67 -13.12 16.77
C PRO A 211 56.70 -13.76 17.71
N HIS A 212 57.99 -13.70 17.37
CA HIS A 212 59.07 -14.29 18.16
C HIS A 212 59.26 -13.59 19.52
N GLU A 213 59.28 -12.25 19.53
CA GLU A 213 59.48 -11.46 20.77
C GLU A 213 58.27 -11.59 21.70
N TYR A 214 57.06 -11.64 21.15
CA TYR A 214 55.85 -11.89 21.92
C TYR A 214 55.87 -13.30 22.56
N ALA A 215 56.28 -14.32 21.81
CA ALA A 215 56.39 -15.68 22.34
C ALA A 215 57.45 -15.80 23.45
N GLU A 216 58.59 -15.09 23.34
CA GLU A 216 59.58 -15.03 24.40
C GLU A 216 59.06 -14.33 25.66
N MET A 217 58.31 -13.23 25.49
CA MET A 217 57.63 -12.58 26.62
C MET A 217 56.67 -13.54 27.30
N CYS A 218 55.80 -14.22 26.54
CA CYS A 218 54.87 -15.19 27.10
C CYS A 218 55.58 -16.33 27.84
N ARG A 219 56.71 -16.84 27.33
CA ARG A 219 57.54 -17.83 28.04
C ARG A 219 58.11 -17.29 29.35
N ARG A 220 58.58 -16.04 29.36
CA ARG A 220 59.13 -15.38 30.55
C ARG A 220 58.07 -15.13 31.63
N GLU A 221 56.87 -14.73 31.21
CA GLU A 221 55.72 -14.43 32.07
C GLU A 221 54.95 -15.71 32.48
N GLY A 222 55.32 -16.89 31.96
CA GLY A 222 54.63 -18.15 32.23
C GLY A 222 53.24 -18.27 31.60
N MET A 223 52.96 -17.46 30.58
CA MET A 223 51.68 -17.41 29.87
C MET A 223 51.68 -18.33 28.64
N PRO A 224 50.57 -19.02 28.34
CA PRO A 224 50.47 -19.88 27.17
C PRO A 224 50.51 -19.05 25.89
N ILE A 225 51.38 -19.43 24.93
CA ILE A 225 51.47 -18.77 23.62
C ILE A 225 50.23 -19.16 22.79
N PRO A 226 49.47 -18.20 22.23
CA PRO A 226 48.34 -18.49 21.37
C PRO A 226 48.74 -19.30 20.13
N ARG A 227 47.91 -20.27 19.74
CA ARG A 227 48.17 -21.20 18.62
C ARG A 227 48.44 -20.48 17.29
N ASN A 228 47.79 -19.35 17.05
CA ASN A 228 47.98 -18.55 15.84
C ASN A 228 49.39 -17.92 15.78
N ILE A 229 49.97 -17.57 16.93
CA ILE A 229 51.34 -17.03 17.00
C ILE A 229 52.37 -18.15 16.85
N LEU A 230 52.09 -19.34 17.41
CA LEU A 230 52.91 -20.53 17.16
C LEU A 230 52.96 -20.90 15.67
N GLN A 231 51.83 -20.80 14.95
CA GLN A 231 51.79 -21.03 13.50
C GLN A 231 52.64 -20.03 12.70
N LEU A 232 52.75 -18.79 13.18
CA LEU A 232 53.61 -17.76 12.55
C LEU A 232 55.09 -18.01 12.80
N ILE A 233 55.45 -18.60 13.94
CA ILE A 233 56.84 -18.91 14.34
C ILE A 233 57.35 -20.20 13.70
N ASP A 234 56.57 -21.28 13.81
CA ASP A 234 57.01 -22.63 13.41
C ASP A 234 56.83 -22.89 11.91
N GLY A 235 56.26 -21.92 11.18
CA GLY A 235 55.81 -22.10 9.80
C GLY A 235 54.62 -23.05 9.75
N ALA A 236 53.71 -22.86 8.79
CA ALA A 236 52.53 -23.70 8.64
C ALA A 236 52.92 -25.16 8.32
N ASN A 237 53.12 -25.99 9.35
CA ASN A 237 53.23 -27.44 9.28
C ASN A 237 52.80 -28.09 10.61
N VAL A 238 51.52 -27.92 10.96
CA VAL A 238 50.67 -28.95 11.59
C VAL A 238 49.23 -28.75 11.11
#